data_AF-A0A553JCZ5-F1
#
_entry.id   AF-A0A553JCZ5-F1
#
_cell.length_a   1.000
_cell.length_b   1.000
_cell.length_c   1.000
_cell.angle_alpha   90.00
_cell.angle_beta   90.00
_cell.angle_gamma   90.00
#
_symmetry.space_group_name_H-M   'P 1'
#
loop_
_entity.id
_entity.type
_entity.pdbx_description
1 polymer ?
#
loop_
_entity_poly.entity_id
_entity_poly.type
_entity_poly.pdbx_seq_one_letter_code
_entity_poly.pdbx_strand_id
1 'polypeptide(L)'
;MKSISIQFHATSEELLNFVISVSSELKLVVTMMTLKPFNLTIVEGKLELSEFLDKLKVGDLRLVLSTATPCIEFTSPNNFLDANSGSILIDIGPLSDLGLEESALSFISSEKDKISIANNVSSKLKRITKAGAIAVNPINGAEAKIRTHRYTQGAKVMADNGVKILPIAGNSFYKL
;
A
#
# COMPACT_ATOMS: atom_id res chain seq x y z
N MET A 1 -1.31 -20.19 10.86
CA MET A 1 -0.70 -18.97 10.31
C MET A 1 -1.76 -18.19 9.56
N LYS A 2 -1.89 -16.88 9.78
CA LYS A 2 -2.84 -16.01 9.09
C LYS A 2 -2.10 -15.17 8.06
N SER A 3 -2.68 -15.03 6.88
CA SER A 3 -2.24 -14.07 5.85
C SER A 3 -3.38 -13.11 5.49
N ILE A 4 -3.00 -11.88 5.13
CA ILE A 4 -3.88 -10.87 4.53
C ILE A 4 -3.16 -10.32 3.31
N SER A 5 -3.87 -10.21 2.18
CA SER A 5 -3.41 -9.54 0.97
C SER A 5 -4.58 -8.78 0.36
N ILE A 6 -4.43 -7.48 0.15
CA ILE A 6 -5.44 -6.59 -0.44
C ILE A 6 -4.74 -5.71 -1.46
N GLN A 7 -5.10 -5.86 -2.73
CA GLN A 7 -4.69 -4.99 -3.82
C GLN A 7 -5.71 -3.88 -4.01
N PHE A 8 -5.24 -2.64 -4.18
CA PHE A 8 -6.12 -1.50 -4.32
C PHE A 8 -5.46 -0.31 -5.01
N HIS A 9 -6.27 0.59 -5.56
CA HIS A 9 -5.82 1.90 -6.03
C HIS A 9 -6.27 3.01 -5.09
N ALA A 10 -5.35 3.92 -4.79
CA ALA A 10 -5.60 5.06 -3.93
C ALA A 10 -4.67 6.21 -4.32
N THR A 11 -5.13 7.44 -4.09
CA THR A 11 -4.25 8.61 -4.22
C THR A 11 -3.20 8.62 -3.11
N SER A 12 -2.07 9.29 -3.33
CA SER A 12 -1.04 9.46 -2.30
C SER A 12 -1.58 10.14 -1.04
N GLU A 13 -2.50 11.09 -1.20
CA GLU A 13 -3.16 11.80 -0.09
C GLU A 13 -4.05 10.86 0.73
N GLU A 14 -4.88 10.04 0.09
CA GLU A 14 -5.74 9.08 0.78
C GLU A 14 -4.91 7.98 1.48
N LEU A 15 -3.84 7.51 0.84
CA LEU A 15 -2.90 6.56 1.45
C LEU A 15 -2.23 7.14 2.68
N LEU A 16 -1.73 8.36 2.59
CA LEU A 16 -1.08 9.03 3.71
C LEU A 16 -2.06 9.26 4.86
N ASN A 17 -3.25 9.78 4.56
CA ASN A 17 -4.30 9.99 5.55
C ASN A 17 -4.72 8.67 6.24
N PHE A 18 -4.83 7.59 5.46
CA PHE A 18 -5.09 6.26 5.99
C PHE A 18 -3.97 5.82 6.95
N VAL A 19 -2.71 5.93 6.55
CA VAL A 19 -1.56 5.52 7.36
C VAL A 19 -1.47 6.34 8.65
N ILE A 20 -1.61 7.65 8.58
CA ILE A 20 -1.61 8.54 9.76
C ILE A 20 -2.74 8.14 10.72
N SER A 21 -3.95 7.92 10.18
CA SER A 21 -5.10 7.54 10.99
C SER A 21 -4.87 6.21 11.71
N VAL A 22 -4.46 5.16 11.00
CA VAL A 22 -4.29 3.83 11.62
C VAL A 22 -3.09 3.77 12.54
N SER A 23 -1.99 4.46 12.22
CA SER A 23 -0.80 4.48 13.06
C SER A 23 -1.04 5.20 14.37
N SER A 24 -1.72 6.36 14.34
CA SER A 24 -2.08 7.11 15.55
C SER A 24 -3.06 6.33 16.44
N GLU A 25 -4.14 5.79 15.86
CA GLU A 25 -5.17 5.09 16.62
C GLU A 25 -4.67 3.79 17.25
N LEU A 26 -3.86 3.03 16.52
CA LEU A 26 -3.35 1.72 16.94
C LEU A 26 -1.94 1.79 17.56
N LYS A 27 -1.39 3.01 17.72
CA LYS A 27 -0.04 3.28 18.25
C LYS A 27 1.05 2.48 17.51
N LEU A 28 0.98 2.48 16.17
CA LEU A 28 1.95 1.77 15.32
C LEU A 28 3.11 2.69 14.97
N VAL A 29 4.31 2.13 15.01
CA VAL A 29 5.51 2.76 14.46
C VAL A 29 5.47 2.60 12.94
N VAL A 30 5.67 3.70 12.23
CA VAL A 30 5.75 3.72 10.77
C VAL A 30 7.22 3.77 10.36
N THR A 31 7.65 2.81 9.55
CA THR A 31 8.96 2.82 8.90
C THR A 31 8.77 2.96 7.40
N MET A 32 9.46 3.92 6.80
CA MET A 32 9.60 4.04 5.36
C MET A 32 10.74 3.16 4.87
N MET A 33 10.44 2.32 3.90
CA MET A 33 11.41 1.46 3.24
C MET A 33 11.43 1.78 1.74
N THR A 34 12.49 2.45 1.29
CA THR A 34 12.78 2.59 -0.14
C THR A 34 13.52 1.34 -0.59
N LEU A 35 13.12 0.71 -1.70
CA LEU A 35 13.73 -0.55 -2.15
C LEU A 35 14.91 -0.35 -3.11
N LYS A 36 14.98 0.78 -3.81
CA LYS A 36 16.00 1.07 -4.84
C LYS A 36 16.36 2.56 -4.85
N PRO A 37 17.51 2.98 -4.29
CA PRO A 37 18.40 2.19 -3.44
C PRO A 37 17.71 1.80 -2.12
N PHE A 38 18.16 0.69 -1.51
CA PHE A 38 17.58 0.25 -0.25
C PHE A 38 17.89 1.22 0.89
N ASN A 39 16.85 1.73 1.55
CA ASN A 39 16.97 2.62 2.70
C ASN A 39 15.80 2.43 3.66
N LEU A 40 16.09 2.53 4.97
CA LEU A 40 15.12 2.49 6.04
C LEU A 40 15.14 3.82 6.79
N THR A 41 13.96 4.38 7.06
CA THR A 41 13.79 5.58 7.88
C THR A 41 12.57 5.38 8.79
N ILE A 42 12.75 5.53 10.10
CA ILE A 42 11.61 5.59 11.03
C ILE A 42 11.00 6.98 10.90
N VAL A 43 9.68 7.04 10.74
CA VAL A 43 8.95 8.30 10.70
C VAL A 43 8.81 8.82 12.12
N GLU A 44 9.51 9.92 12.42
CA GLU A 44 9.40 10.62 13.70
C GLU A 44 8.36 11.73 13.59
N GLY A 45 7.39 11.75 14.52
CA GLY A 45 6.36 12.78 14.54
C GLY A 45 5.31 12.65 13.43
N LYS A 46 4.92 13.76 12.82
CA LYS A 46 3.85 13.81 11.82
C LYS A 46 4.44 13.58 10.43
N LEU A 47 3.90 12.60 9.72
CA LEU A 47 4.28 12.36 8.32
C LEU A 47 3.63 13.42 7.42
N GLU A 48 4.46 14.23 6.75
CA GLU A 48 3.98 15.26 5.82
C GLU A 48 3.89 14.73 4.39
N LEU A 49 2.93 15.27 3.62
CA LEU A 49 2.69 14.85 2.24
C LEU A 49 3.90 15.11 1.33
N SER A 50 4.58 16.24 1.50
CA SER A 50 5.77 16.57 0.70
C SER A 50 6.88 15.54 0.87
N GLU A 51 7.18 15.15 2.11
CA GLU A 51 8.19 14.13 2.40
C GLU A 51 7.81 12.78 1.80
N PHE A 52 6.54 12.38 1.94
CA PHE A 52 6.02 11.15 1.35
C PHE A 52 6.18 11.12 -0.17
N LEU A 53 5.83 12.22 -0.84
CA LEU A 53 5.96 12.36 -2.29
C LEU A 53 7.43 12.40 -2.75
N ASP A 54 8.32 13.03 -1.98
CA ASP A 54 9.73 13.07 -2.32
C ASP A 54 10.38 11.69 -2.22
N LYS A 55 10.00 10.87 -1.24
CA LYS A 55 10.44 9.47 -1.15
C LYS A 55 9.95 8.63 -2.32
N LEU A 56 8.73 8.85 -2.80
CA LEU A 56 8.19 8.16 -3.99
C LEU A 56 8.97 8.49 -5.27
N LYS A 57 9.56 9.68 -5.38
CA LYS A 57 10.39 10.04 -6.54
C LYS A 57 11.75 9.35 -6.55
N VAL A 58 12.25 8.93 -5.37
CA VAL A 58 13.55 8.29 -5.24
C VAL A 58 13.50 6.84 -5.73
N GLY A 59 12.40 6.13 -5.47
CA GLY A 59 12.21 4.76 -5.92
C GLY A 59 10.99 4.10 -5.26
N ASP A 60 10.90 2.78 -5.42
CA ASP A 60 9.78 1.97 -4.90
C ASP A 60 9.69 2.12 -3.37
N LEU A 61 8.57 2.66 -2.90
CA LEU A 61 8.32 2.93 -1.48
C LEU A 61 7.37 1.88 -0.89
N ARG A 62 7.78 1.31 0.25
CA ARG A 62 6.94 0.49 1.12
C ARG A 62 6.87 1.13 2.50
N LEU A 63 5.68 1.21 3.06
CA LEU A 63 5.47 1.55 4.46
C LEU A 63 5.34 0.26 5.28
N VAL A 64 6.02 0.23 6.42
CA VAL A 64 6.02 -0.90 7.34
C VAL A 64 5.46 -0.41 8.67
N LEU A 65 4.34 -1.00 9.09
CA LEU A 65 3.67 -0.68 10.33
C LEU A 65 3.95 -1.78 11.36
N SER A 66 4.54 -1.38 12.48
CA SER A 66 4.98 -2.30 13.55
C SER A 66 4.47 -1.85 14.91
N THR A 67 4.20 -2.80 15.80
CA THR A 67 3.73 -2.50 17.17
C THR A 67 4.85 -2.12 18.13
N ALA A 68 6.09 -2.42 17.76
CA ALA A 68 7.30 -2.08 18.49
C ALA A 68 8.23 -1.33 17.55
N THR A 69 9.15 -0.55 18.12
CA THR A 69 10.20 0.12 17.35
C THR A 69 11.05 -0.94 16.64
N PRO A 70 11.08 -0.94 15.30
CA PRO A 70 11.82 -1.96 14.56
C PRO A 70 13.32 -1.67 14.59
N CYS A 71 14.12 -2.73 14.50
CA CYS A 71 15.55 -2.57 14.21
C CYS A 71 15.72 -2.21 12.73
N ILE A 72 16.49 -1.15 12.43
CA ILE A 72 16.67 -0.60 11.07
C ILE A 72 18.11 -0.75 10.53
N GLU A 73 18.99 -1.44 11.24
CA GLU A 73 20.40 -1.64 10.87
C GLU A 73 20.60 -2.75 9.81
N PHE A 74 19.67 -2.86 8.87
CA PHE A 74 19.68 -3.90 7.86
C PHE A 74 20.13 -3.34 6.52
N THR A 75 20.71 -4.20 5.69
CA THR A 75 21.18 -3.89 4.33
C THR A 75 20.33 -4.55 3.25
N SER A 76 19.31 -5.32 3.63
CA SER A 76 18.36 -5.92 2.69
C SER A 76 16.93 -5.87 3.23
N PRO A 77 15.92 -5.73 2.34
CA PRO A 77 14.52 -5.80 2.72
C PRO A 77 14.15 -7.11 3.42
N ASN A 78 14.68 -8.24 2.95
CA ASN A 78 14.34 -9.55 3.50
C ASN A 78 14.85 -9.70 4.94
N ASN A 79 16.11 -9.36 5.20
CA ASN A 79 16.65 -9.44 6.57
C ASN A 79 15.88 -8.53 7.54
N PHE A 80 15.49 -7.33 7.08
CA PHE A 80 14.66 -6.42 7.87
C PHE A 80 13.29 -7.03 8.18
N LEU A 81 12.61 -7.61 7.18
CA LEU A 81 11.28 -8.20 7.36
C LEU A 81 11.30 -9.48 8.21
N ASP A 82 12.35 -10.30 8.10
CA ASP A 82 12.54 -11.49 8.92
C ASP A 82 12.73 -11.12 10.39
N ALA A 83 13.53 -10.09 10.67
CA ALA A 83 13.75 -9.58 12.03
C ALA A 83 12.50 -8.89 12.61
N ASN A 84 11.65 -8.31 11.76
CA ASN A 84 10.44 -7.57 12.15
C ASN A 84 9.16 -8.32 11.73
N SER A 85 9.14 -9.63 11.98
CA SER A 85 8.04 -10.52 11.59
C SER A 85 6.68 -10.08 12.13
N GLY A 86 5.62 -10.28 11.34
CA GLY A 86 4.26 -9.85 11.66
C GLY A 86 4.04 -8.34 11.60
N SER A 87 4.93 -7.60 10.94
CA SER A 87 4.63 -6.23 10.51
C SER A 87 3.58 -6.20 9.39
N ILE A 88 2.85 -5.10 9.29
CA ILE A 88 1.91 -4.86 8.20
C ILE A 88 2.63 -4.04 7.13
N LEU A 89 2.59 -4.51 5.90
CA LEU A 89 3.26 -3.90 4.77
C LEU A 89 2.24 -3.18 3.89
N ILE A 90 2.58 -1.97 3.45
CA ILE A 90 1.82 -1.21 2.46
C ILE A 90 2.77 -0.81 1.34
N ASP A 91 2.70 -1.53 0.23
CA ASP A 91 3.34 -1.15 -1.03
C ASP A 91 2.59 0.04 -1.63
N ILE A 92 3.32 1.08 -2.04
CA ILE A 92 2.74 2.30 -2.58
C ILE A 92 2.81 2.27 -4.10
N GLY A 93 1.65 2.29 -4.75
CA GLY A 93 1.51 2.50 -6.19
C GLY A 93 1.51 4.00 -6.51
N PRO A 94 2.57 4.55 -7.15
CA PRO A 94 2.64 5.97 -7.46
C PRO A 94 1.70 6.38 -8.59
N LEU A 95 1.45 7.69 -8.68
CA LEU A 95 0.96 8.30 -9.92
C LEU A 95 2.15 8.60 -10.83
N SER A 96 2.14 8.04 -12.03
CA SER A 96 3.12 8.31 -13.09
C SER A 96 2.43 8.85 -14.35
N ASP A 97 3.23 9.22 -15.36
CA ASP A 97 2.71 9.65 -16.67
C ASP A 97 1.88 8.55 -17.37
N LEU A 98 2.08 7.28 -16.99
CA LEU A 98 1.32 6.16 -17.53
C LEU A 98 -0.04 6.00 -16.86
N GLY A 99 -0.18 6.40 -15.60
CA GLY A 99 -1.38 6.19 -14.79
C GLY A 99 -1.12 6.05 -13.30
N LEU A 100 -2.17 5.71 -12.56
CA LEU A 100 -2.10 5.39 -11.14
C LEU A 100 -1.82 3.90 -10.96
N GLU A 101 -0.69 3.57 -10.33
CA GLU A 101 -0.27 2.21 -10.07
C GLU A 101 -0.95 1.60 -8.84
N GLU A 102 -0.95 0.27 -8.78
CA GLU A 102 -1.60 -0.50 -7.71
C GLU A 102 -0.79 -0.43 -6.41
N SER A 103 -1.48 -0.15 -5.31
CA SER A 103 -0.97 -0.31 -3.95
C SER A 103 -1.39 -1.66 -3.38
N ALA A 104 -0.63 -2.19 -2.43
CA ALA A 104 -0.96 -3.46 -1.79
C ALA A 104 -0.75 -3.42 -0.28
N LEU A 105 -1.73 -3.91 0.48
CA LEU A 105 -1.59 -4.20 1.90
C LEU A 105 -1.34 -5.70 2.07
N SER A 106 -0.24 -6.06 2.74
CA SER A 106 0.09 -7.45 3.05
C SER A 106 0.49 -7.65 4.51
N PHE A 107 0.21 -8.84 5.03
CA PHE A 107 0.55 -9.25 6.39
C PHE A 107 0.60 -10.77 6.51
N ILE A 108 1.54 -11.28 7.32
CA ILE A 108 1.61 -12.70 7.68
C ILE A 108 2.13 -12.88 9.11
N SER A 109 1.42 -13.66 9.93
CA SER A 109 1.87 -14.02 11.29
C SER A 109 1.05 -15.19 11.86
N SER A 110 1.59 -15.87 12.88
CA SER A 110 0.86 -16.78 13.77
C SER A 110 0.50 -16.18 15.12
N GLU A 111 0.99 -14.98 15.44
CA GLU A 111 0.78 -14.33 16.74
C GLU A 111 -0.59 -13.67 16.81
N LYS A 112 -1.38 -14.04 17.82
CA LYS A 112 -2.79 -13.63 17.96
C LYS A 112 -2.94 -12.11 18.02
N ASP A 113 -2.07 -11.42 18.74
CA ASP A 113 -2.15 -9.97 18.94
C ASP A 113 -1.85 -9.22 17.63
N LYS A 114 -0.79 -9.62 16.91
CA LYS A 114 -0.46 -9.07 15.59
C LYS A 114 -1.58 -9.29 14.58
N ILE A 115 -2.20 -10.48 14.60
CA ILE A 115 -3.35 -10.81 13.75
C ILE A 115 -4.54 -9.89 14.03
N SER A 116 -4.83 -9.62 15.30
CA SER A 116 -5.91 -8.72 15.70
C SER A 116 -5.71 -7.31 15.13
N ILE A 117 -4.50 -6.79 15.23
CA ILE A 117 -4.11 -5.47 14.70
C ILE A 117 -4.22 -5.43 13.19
N ALA A 118 -3.70 -6.46 12.49
CA ALA A 118 -3.80 -6.53 11.03
C ALA A 118 -5.26 -6.65 10.53
N ASN A 119 -6.13 -7.33 11.27
CA ASN A 119 -7.56 -7.34 10.99
C ASN A 119 -8.19 -5.94 11.17
N ASN A 120 -7.78 -5.17 12.18
CA ASN A 120 -8.25 -3.80 12.37
C ASN A 120 -7.80 -2.88 11.23
N VAL A 121 -6.51 -2.91 10.87
CA VAL A 121 -5.97 -2.11 9.76
C VAL A 121 -6.66 -2.47 8.43
N SER A 122 -6.77 -3.76 8.11
CA SER A 122 -7.43 -4.20 6.88
C SER A 122 -8.93 -3.89 6.86
N SER A 123 -9.61 -3.93 8.00
CA SER A 123 -11.01 -3.53 8.10
C SER A 123 -11.19 -2.03 7.85
N LYS A 124 -10.26 -1.19 8.35
CA LYS A 124 -10.27 0.25 8.08
C LYS A 124 -10.00 0.55 6.61
N LEU A 125 -9.03 -0.13 5.98
CA LEU A 125 -8.78 0.00 4.55
C LEU A 125 -10.03 -0.34 3.73
N LYS A 126 -10.74 -1.41 4.10
CA LYS A 126 -11.99 -1.83 3.43
C LYS A 126 -13.13 -0.82 3.59
N ARG A 127 -13.12 0.04 4.62
CA ARG A 127 -14.14 1.10 4.82
C ARG A 127 -13.91 2.30 3.92
N ILE A 128 -12.66 2.61 3.59
CA ILE A 128 -12.31 3.73 2.71
C ILE A 128 -12.19 3.30 1.23
N THR A 129 -12.39 2.02 0.94
CA THR A 129 -12.31 1.47 -0.42
C THR A 129 -13.57 0.72 -0.83
N LYS A 130 -13.95 0.86 -2.10
CA LYS A 130 -14.99 0.07 -2.75
C LYS A 130 -14.38 -1.16 -3.41
N ALA A 131 -15.15 -2.25 -3.52
CA ALA A 131 -14.72 -3.48 -4.17
C ALA A 131 -15.31 -3.63 -5.58
N GLY A 132 -14.55 -4.30 -6.45
CA GLY A 132 -14.90 -4.58 -7.84
C GLY A 132 -14.13 -3.69 -8.81
N ALA A 133 -13.63 -4.26 -9.89
CA ALA A 133 -13.12 -3.54 -11.05
C ALA A 133 -13.29 -4.41 -12.30
N ILE A 134 -13.05 -3.85 -13.48
CA ILE A 134 -12.97 -4.61 -14.73
C ILE A 134 -11.54 -4.49 -15.26
N ALA A 135 -10.80 -5.59 -15.30
CA ALA A 135 -9.54 -5.62 -16.03
C ALA A 135 -9.80 -5.69 -17.52
N VAL A 136 -9.02 -4.93 -18.27
CA VAL A 136 -9.10 -4.82 -19.72
C VAL A 136 -7.73 -5.13 -20.33
N ASN A 137 -7.70 -6.05 -21.28
CA ASN A 137 -6.52 -6.30 -22.09
C ASN A 137 -6.44 -5.21 -23.19
N PRO A 138 -5.37 -4.41 -23.26
CA PRO A 138 -5.29 -3.32 -24.22
C PRO A 138 -5.11 -3.78 -25.67
N ILE A 139 -4.70 -5.04 -25.91
CA ILE A 139 -4.41 -5.57 -27.24
C ILE A 139 -5.69 -5.97 -27.96
N ASN A 140 -6.61 -6.65 -27.26
CA ASN A 140 -7.82 -7.23 -27.87
C ASN A 140 -9.13 -6.74 -27.22
N GLY A 141 -9.06 -5.88 -26.21
CA GLY A 141 -10.22 -5.35 -25.50
C GLY A 141 -10.94 -6.36 -24.60
N ALA A 142 -10.37 -7.55 -24.38
CA ALA A 142 -11.00 -8.56 -23.53
C ALA A 142 -11.16 -8.04 -22.10
N GLU A 143 -12.34 -8.28 -21.51
CA GLU A 143 -12.71 -7.79 -20.19
C GLU A 143 -12.92 -8.93 -19.20
N ALA A 144 -12.45 -8.74 -17.96
CA ALA A 144 -12.70 -9.66 -16.86
C ALA A 144 -13.09 -8.89 -15.60
N LYS A 145 -14.19 -9.29 -14.95
CA LYS A 145 -14.62 -8.72 -13.67
C LYS A 145 -13.74 -9.23 -12.54
N ILE A 146 -13.13 -8.33 -11.77
CA ILE A 146 -12.29 -8.65 -10.62
C ILE A 146 -12.98 -8.14 -9.36
N ARG A 147 -13.76 -9.02 -8.72
CA ARG A 147 -14.60 -8.69 -7.57
C ARG A 147 -13.81 -8.33 -6.30
N THR A 148 -12.58 -8.81 -6.21
CA THR A 148 -11.70 -8.67 -5.04
C THR A 148 -10.87 -7.40 -5.09
N HIS A 149 -10.67 -6.81 -6.27
CA HIS A 149 -9.93 -5.58 -6.46
C HIS A 149 -10.63 -4.43 -5.74
N ARG A 150 -9.88 -3.50 -5.17
CA ARG A 150 -10.46 -2.36 -4.46
C ARG A 150 -9.94 -1.03 -4.97
N TYR A 151 -10.68 0.04 -4.70
CA TYR A 151 -10.26 1.39 -5.03
C TYR A 151 -10.87 2.41 -4.08
N THR A 152 -10.19 3.54 -3.87
CA THR A 152 -10.72 4.69 -3.12
C THR A 152 -11.52 5.61 -4.03
N GLN A 153 -12.23 6.58 -3.42
CA GLN A 153 -12.97 7.59 -4.19
C GLN A 153 -12.02 8.44 -5.05
N GLY A 154 -10.84 8.83 -4.53
CA GLY A 154 -9.85 9.58 -5.28
C GLY A 154 -9.36 8.83 -6.53
N ALA A 155 -9.05 7.53 -6.40
CA ALA A 155 -8.66 6.71 -7.55
C ALA A 155 -9.76 6.65 -8.62
N LYS A 156 -11.04 6.55 -8.20
CA LYS A 156 -12.16 6.60 -9.13
C LYS A 156 -12.25 7.96 -9.85
N VAL A 157 -12.13 9.06 -9.14
CA VAL A 157 -12.17 10.41 -9.74
C VAL A 157 -11.06 10.58 -10.77
N MET A 158 -9.86 10.07 -10.49
CA MET A 158 -8.77 10.08 -11.47
C MET A 158 -9.10 9.26 -12.72
N ALA A 159 -9.67 8.07 -12.55
CA ALA A 159 -10.11 7.23 -13.66
C ALA A 159 -11.18 7.92 -14.53
N ASP A 160 -12.18 8.54 -13.89
CA ASP A 160 -13.24 9.29 -14.56
C ASP A 160 -12.68 10.51 -15.33
N ASN A 161 -11.54 11.06 -14.89
CA ASN A 161 -10.78 12.12 -15.57
C ASN A 161 -9.76 11.59 -16.62
N GLY A 162 -9.78 10.30 -16.93
CA GLY A 162 -8.96 9.71 -18.00
C GLY A 162 -7.59 9.17 -17.55
N VAL A 163 -7.27 9.19 -16.25
CA VAL A 163 -6.05 8.56 -15.73
C VAL A 163 -6.21 7.04 -15.81
N LYS A 164 -5.25 6.35 -16.42
CA LYS A 164 -5.27 4.88 -16.46
C LYS A 164 -5.00 4.30 -15.08
N ILE A 165 -5.69 3.23 -14.76
CA ILE A 165 -5.53 2.51 -13.49
C ILE A 165 -4.75 1.24 -13.78
N LEU A 166 -3.53 1.16 -13.28
CA LEU A 166 -2.53 0.19 -13.73
C LEU A 166 -2.32 -0.91 -12.67
N PRO A 167 -2.24 -2.20 -13.07
CA PRO A 167 -1.81 -3.26 -12.17
C PRO A 167 -0.33 -3.10 -11.81
N ILE A 168 0.08 -3.74 -10.71
CA ILE A 168 1.51 -3.81 -10.34
C ILE A 168 2.36 -4.55 -11.39
N ALA A 169 1.75 -5.47 -12.14
CA ALA A 169 2.42 -6.27 -13.15
C ALA A 169 1.50 -6.59 -14.34
N GLY A 170 2.12 -6.74 -15.51
CA GLY A 170 1.43 -7.02 -16.76
C GLY A 170 0.96 -5.76 -17.48
N ASN A 171 0.28 -5.95 -18.61
CA ASN A 171 -0.09 -4.87 -19.52
C ASN A 171 -1.57 -4.49 -19.48
N SER A 172 -2.38 -5.07 -18.59
CA SER A 172 -3.79 -4.70 -18.47
C SER A 172 -3.97 -3.32 -17.84
N PHE A 173 -5.19 -2.79 -17.89
CA PHE A 173 -5.62 -1.68 -17.04
C PHE A 173 -6.99 -1.97 -16.45
N TYR A 174 -7.37 -1.23 -15.41
CA TYR A 174 -8.66 -1.39 -14.73
C TYR A 174 -9.63 -0.25 -15.09
N LYS A 175 -10.91 -0.60 -15.21
CA LYS A 175 -12.05 0.32 -15.15
C LYS A 175 -12.67 0.25 -13.75
N LEU A 176 -12.93 1.40 -13.11
CA LEU A 176 -13.35 1.55 -11.71
C LEU A 176 -14.81 2.01 -11.52
#